data_AF-A0A1L7VWB6-F1
#
_entry.id   AF-A0A1L7VWB6-F1
#
_cell.length_a   1.000
_cell.length_b   1.000
_cell.length_c   1.000
_cell.angle_alpha   90.00
_cell.angle_beta   90.00
_cell.angle_gamma   90.00
#
_symmetry.space_group_name_H-M   'P 1'
#
loop_
_entity.id
_entity.type
_entity.pdbx_description
1 polymer ?
#
loop_
_entity_poly.entity_id
_entity_poly.type
_entity_poly.pdbx_seq_one_letter_code
_entity_poly.pdbx_strand_id
1 'polypeptide(L)'
;MVVRVICERLPTNSNVVPPNKTIQDDIDFIKGIVSKEVAAGTHLTVIGHSWGGMLASAALANFAVSPGSKEGGVTDMIFITAFIPSENDSLASLSGRKLPPALVAESDGTLVPTDPIHLFYHDLPEEEAQ
;
A
#
# COMPACT_ATOMS: atom_id res chain seq x y z
N MET A 1 11.01 -22.51 -12.67
CA MET A 1 10.72 -21.86 -11.38
C MET A 1 9.35 -21.23 -11.50
N VAL A 2 8.38 -21.63 -10.67
CA VAL A 2 7.03 -21.04 -10.70
C VAL A 2 7.01 -19.91 -9.68
N VAL A 3 6.72 -18.70 -10.13
CA VAL A 3 6.52 -17.55 -9.24
C VAL A 3 5.04 -17.50 -8.87
N ARG A 4 4.75 -17.52 -7.57
CA ARG A 4 3.39 -17.29 -7.05
C ARG A 4 3.25 -15.81 -6.66
N VAL A 5 2.16 -15.20 -7.06
CA VAL A 5 1.86 -13.78 -6.79
C VAL A 5 0.58 -13.70 -5.95
N ILE A 6 0.59 -12.84 -4.94
CA ILE A 6 -0.57 -12.49 -4.11
C ILE A 6 -0.81 -11.00 -4.30
N CYS A 7 -1.96 -10.63 -4.88
CA CYS A 7 -2.30 -9.24 -5.20
C CYS A 7 -3.79 -9.02 -4.94
N GLU A 8 -4.16 -9.03 -3.66
CA GLU A 8 -5.54 -8.86 -3.22
C GLU A 8 -5.94 -7.38 -3.17
N ARG A 9 -7.22 -7.11 -3.38
CA ARG A 9 -7.79 -5.76 -3.23
C ARG A 9 -7.78 -5.34 -1.77
N LEU A 10 -7.27 -4.15 -1.50
CA LEU A 10 -7.26 -3.55 -0.16
C LEU A 10 -8.68 -3.22 0.32
N PRO A 11 -9.00 -3.43 1.61
CA PRO A 11 -10.27 -3.03 2.23
C PRO A 11 -10.69 -1.57 1.99
N THR A 12 -9.76 -0.62 2.00
CA THR A 12 -10.06 0.81 1.74
C THR A 12 -10.48 1.08 0.30
N ASN A 13 -10.07 0.23 -0.65
CA ASN A 13 -10.45 0.35 -2.05
C ASN A 13 -11.86 -0.20 -2.31
N SER A 14 -12.84 -0.07 -1.40
CA SER A 14 -14.15 -0.75 -1.48
C SER A 14 -15.22 -0.03 -2.32
N ASN A 15 -14.95 1.19 -2.79
CA ASN A 15 -15.89 2.09 -3.47
C ASN A 15 -17.12 2.49 -2.63
N VAL A 16 -17.09 2.27 -1.31
CA VAL A 16 -18.15 2.71 -0.40
C VAL A 16 -18.02 4.22 -0.15
N VAL A 17 -19.12 4.94 -0.30
CA VAL A 17 -19.21 6.40 -0.08
C VAL A 17 -20.35 6.69 0.91
N PRO A 18 -20.08 7.32 2.07
CA PRO A 18 -18.76 7.75 2.54
C PRO A 18 -17.87 6.55 2.91
N PRO A 19 -16.53 6.68 2.88
CA PRO A 19 -15.62 5.61 3.26
C PRO A 19 -15.91 5.07 4.66
N ASN A 20 -15.98 3.75 4.79
CA ASN A 20 -16.23 3.05 6.07
C ASN A 20 -15.06 2.15 6.51
N LYS A 21 -13.91 2.31 5.87
CA LYS A 21 -12.68 1.58 6.12
C LYS A 21 -11.51 2.54 6.29
N THR A 22 -10.52 2.11 7.05
CA THR A 22 -9.37 2.91 7.46
C THR A 22 -8.07 2.24 7.05
N ILE A 23 -6.96 2.98 7.14
CA ILE A 23 -5.62 2.41 6.97
C ILE A 23 -5.37 1.19 7.88
N GLN A 24 -5.98 1.15 9.07
CA GLN A 24 -5.82 0.02 9.98
C GLN A 24 -6.45 -1.26 9.43
N ASP A 25 -7.60 -1.16 8.75
CA ASP A 25 -8.23 -2.31 8.09
C ASP A 25 -7.30 -2.91 7.02
N ASP A 26 -6.62 -2.06 6.24
CA ASP A 26 -5.63 -2.50 5.24
C ASP A 26 -4.41 -3.16 5.88
N ILE A 27 -3.88 -2.56 6.96
CA ILE A 27 -2.74 -3.10 7.70
C ILE A 27 -3.08 -4.49 8.25
N ASP A 28 -4.22 -4.64 8.89
CA ASP A 28 -4.65 -5.91 9.48
C ASP A 28 -4.91 -6.97 8.40
N PHE A 29 -5.46 -6.55 7.26
CA PHE A 29 -5.64 -7.41 6.10
C PHE A 29 -4.31 -7.95 5.55
N ILE A 30 -3.31 -7.08 5.36
CA ILE A 30 -1.96 -7.46 4.90
C ILE A 30 -1.30 -8.39 5.94
N LYS A 31 -1.35 -8.05 7.23
CA LYS A 31 -0.84 -8.89 8.32
C LYS A 31 -1.49 -10.28 8.30
N GLY A 32 -2.79 -10.36 8.05
CA GLY A 32 -3.53 -11.62 7.95
C GLY A 32 -3.07 -12.51 6.79
N ILE A 33 -2.79 -11.92 5.63
CA ILE A 33 -2.23 -12.65 4.47
C ILE A 33 -0.82 -13.14 4.80
N VAL A 34 0.06 -12.24 5.21
CA VAL A 34 1.48 -12.53 5.46
C VAL A 34 1.65 -13.55 6.58
N SER A 35 0.89 -13.43 7.67
CA SER A 35 0.90 -14.40 8.77
C SER A 35 0.59 -15.83 8.31
N LYS A 36 -0.40 -16.00 7.41
CA LYS A 36 -0.74 -17.32 6.86
C LYS A 36 0.40 -17.90 6.01
N GLU A 37 1.01 -17.07 5.18
CA GLU A 37 2.14 -17.46 4.33
C GLU A 37 3.38 -17.82 5.15
N VAL A 38 3.69 -17.00 6.15
CA VAL A 38 4.80 -17.24 7.09
C VAL A 38 4.58 -18.54 7.86
N ALA A 39 3.37 -18.80 8.35
CA ALA A 39 3.03 -20.06 9.02
C ALA A 39 3.15 -21.30 8.10
N ALA A 40 3.01 -21.11 6.78
CA ALA A 40 3.24 -22.15 5.78
C ALA A 40 4.73 -22.32 5.39
N GLY A 41 5.63 -21.51 5.97
CA GLY A 41 7.07 -21.54 5.65
C GLY A 41 7.43 -20.77 4.38
N THR A 42 6.53 -19.93 3.85
CA THR A 42 6.79 -19.14 2.64
C THR A 42 7.76 -17.99 2.93
N HIS A 43 8.78 -17.84 2.08
CA HIS A 43 9.58 -16.61 2.01
C HIS A 43 8.94 -15.63 1.01
N LEU A 44 8.76 -14.38 1.44
CA LEU A 44 8.03 -13.37 0.70
C LEU A 44 8.96 -12.22 0.30
N THR A 45 8.89 -11.85 -0.98
CA THR A 45 9.29 -10.52 -1.45
C THR A 45 8.06 -9.65 -1.53
N VAL A 46 8.04 -8.54 -0.79
CA VAL A 46 6.92 -7.59 -0.85
C VAL A 46 7.26 -6.43 -1.75
N ILE A 47 6.33 -6.08 -2.65
CA ILE A 47 6.46 -4.93 -3.54
C ILE A 47 5.44 -3.88 -3.10
N GLY A 48 5.93 -2.75 -2.58
CA GLY A 48 5.13 -1.58 -2.24
C GLY A 48 5.20 -0.53 -3.35
N HIS A 49 4.07 -0.22 -3.98
CA HIS A 49 3.96 0.86 -4.96
C HIS A 49 3.18 2.05 -4.39
N SER A 50 3.67 3.29 -4.58
CA SER A 50 2.98 4.51 -4.13
C SER A 50 2.52 4.40 -2.65
N TRP A 51 1.22 4.52 -2.38
CA TRP A 51 0.57 4.30 -1.08
C TRP A 51 0.95 2.97 -0.41
N GLY A 52 1.20 1.93 -1.20
CA GLY A 52 1.61 0.62 -0.71
C GLY A 52 2.90 0.64 0.11
N GLY A 53 3.74 1.66 -0.05
CA GLY A 53 4.90 1.85 0.82
C GLY A 53 4.53 2.17 2.28
N MET A 54 3.51 3.02 2.50
CA MET A 54 2.98 3.30 3.85
C MET A 54 2.48 2.02 4.52
N LEU A 55 1.70 1.23 3.78
CA LEU A 55 1.10 -0.01 4.28
C LEU A 55 2.16 -1.08 4.56
N ALA A 56 3.11 -1.26 3.63
CA ALA A 56 4.20 -2.21 3.79
C ALA A 56 5.05 -1.89 5.02
N SER A 57 5.42 -0.62 5.21
CA SER A 57 6.19 -0.17 6.38
C SER A 57 5.44 -0.38 7.69
N ALA A 58 4.11 -0.17 7.71
CA ALA A 58 3.30 -0.34 8.93
C ALA A 58 2.98 -1.81 9.25
N ALA A 59 2.87 -2.67 8.24
CA ALA A 59 2.39 -4.05 8.42
C ALA A 59 3.50 -5.07 8.67
N LEU A 60 4.70 -4.87 8.11
CA LEU A 60 5.61 -6.00 7.84
C LEU A 60 6.80 -6.15 8.80
N ALA A 61 7.06 -5.15 9.65
CA ALA A 61 8.24 -5.14 10.52
C ALA A 61 8.39 -6.43 11.36
N ASN A 62 7.28 -6.98 11.87
CA ASN A 62 7.27 -8.18 12.71
C ASN A 62 7.41 -9.51 11.93
N PHE A 63 7.47 -9.47 10.60
CA PHE A 63 7.61 -10.66 9.76
C PHE A 63 8.98 -10.73 9.06
N ALA A 64 9.86 -9.76 9.31
CA ALA A 64 11.17 -9.72 8.68
C ALA A 64 12.05 -10.88 9.15
N VAL A 65 12.69 -11.56 8.20
CA VAL A 65 13.66 -12.63 8.47
C VAL A 65 14.92 -12.42 7.62
N SER A 66 16.07 -12.86 8.13
CA SER A 66 17.32 -12.81 7.37
C SER A 66 17.26 -13.73 6.14
N PRO A 67 17.93 -13.37 5.03
CA PRO A 67 18.10 -14.29 3.90
C PRO A 67 18.70 -15.62 4.35
N GLY A 68 18.08 -16.73 3.94
CA GLY A 68 18.49 -18.08 4.34
C GLY A 68 17.92 -18.56 5.69
N SER A 69 16.97 -17.82 6.28
CA SER A 69 16.16 -18.31 7.39
C SER A 69 15.51 -19.66 7.07
N LYS A 70 15.33 -20.49 8.11
CA LYS A 70 14.52 -21.72 8.02
C LYS A 70 13.04 -21.45 8.28
N GLU A 71 12.74 -20.32 8.88
CA GLU A 71 11.38 -19.86 9.15
C GLU A 71 10.88 -19.04 7.96
N GLY A 72 9.60 -19.19 7.61
CA GLY A 72 8.95 -18.31 6.65
C GLY A 72 9.00 -16.86 7.13
N GLY A 73 8.95 -15.92 6.20
CA GLY A 73 9.11 -14.51 6.53
C GLY A 73 9.25 -13.61 5.32
N VAL A 74 9.23 -12.30 5.56
CA VAL A 74 9.56 -11.30 4.57
C VAL A 74 11.08 -11.19 4.49
N THR A 75 11.65 -11.59 3.35
CA THR A 75 13.10 -11.53 3.11
C THR A 75 13.50 -10.23 2.43
N ASP A 76 12.61 -9.69 1.60
CA ASP A 76 12.90 -8.56 0.74
C ASP A 76 11.70 -7.61 0.66
N MET A 77 11.99 -6.31 0.60
CA MET A 77 11.01 -5.27 0.33
C MET A 77 11.49 -4.41 -0.84
N ILE A 78 10.66 -4.29 -1.88
CA ILE A 78 10.93 -3.48 -3.06
C ILE A 78 9.94 -2.32 -3.07
N PHE A 79 10.44 -1.09 -3.06
CA PHE A 79 9.63 0.11 -3.11
C PHE A 79 9.70 0.73 -4.51
N ILE A 80 8.55 0.88 -5.16
CA ILE A 80 8.42 1.45 -6.50
C ILE A 80 7.64 2.73 -6.38
N THR A 81 8.27 3.88 -6.64
CA THR A 81 7.62 5.22 -6.57
C THR A 81 6.77 5.40 -5.31
N ALA A 82 7.24 4.83 -4.19
CA ALA A 82 6.45 4.63 -2.98
C ALA A 82 6.73 5.67 -1.89
N PHE A 83 5.74 5.90 -1.04
CA PHE A 83 5.93 6.66 0.19
C PHE A 83 6.57 5.77 1.26
N ILE A 84 7.67 6.21 1.85
CA ILE A 84 8.41 5.45 2.86
C ILE A 84 8.44 6.28 4.15
N PRO A 85 7.52 6.03 5.10
CA PRO A 85 7.42 6.79 6.34
C PRO A 85 8.50 6.37 7.35
N SER A 86 8.93 7.32 8.19
CA SER A 86 9.53 7.00 9.48
C SER A 86 8.45 6.68 10.51
N GLU A 87 8.83 6.18 11.68
CA GLU A 87 7.90 5.99 12.78
C GLU A 87 7.18 7.31 13.12
N ASN A 88 5.86 7.23 13.31
CA ASN A 88 4.97 8.37 13.56
C ASN A 88 4.76 9.35 12.39
N ASP A 89 5.27 9.05 11.19
CA ASP A 89 4.94 9.84 10.00
C ASP A 89 3.52 9.58 9.48
N SER A 90 2.94 10.63 8.91
CA SER A 90 1.72 10.58 8.10
C SER A 90 2.05 11.00 6.67
N LEU A 91 1.16 10.73 5.72
CA LEU A 91 1.33 11.22 4.34
C LEU A 91 1.51 12.75 4.29
N ALA A 92 0.80 13.47 5.17
CA ALA A 92 0.95 14.91 5.28
C ALA A 92 2.32 15.32 5.86
N SER A 93 2.87 14.60 6.85
CA SER A 93 4.19 14.95 7.40
C SER A 93 5.30 14.73 6.37
N LEU A 94 5.19 13.68 5.53
CA LEU A 94 6.09 13.46 4.39
C LEU A 94 6.04 14.59 3.36
N SER A 95 4.93 15.32 3.31
CA SER A 95 4.70 16.43 2.38
C SER A 95 4.82 17.81 3.04
N GLY A 96 5.64 17.91 4.10
CA GLY A 96 5.87 19.19 4.79
C GLY A 96 4.70 19.66 5.65
N ARG A 97 3.96 18.70 6.24
CA ARG A 97 2.74 18.90 7.07
C ARG A 97 1.56 19.53 6.33
N LYS A 98 1.49 19.32 5.01
CA LYS A 98 0.35 19.66 4.16
C LYS A 98 -0.02 18.44 3.35
N LEU A 99 -1.26 18.35 2.87
CA LEU A 99 -1.57 17.36 1.85
C LEU A 99 -0.74 17.64 0.59
N PRO A 100 -0.28 16.60 -0.13
CA PRO A 100 0.29 16.78 -1.46
C PRO A 100 -0.64 17.66 -2.31
N PRO A 101 -0.13 18.63 -3.08
CA PRO A 101 -0.97 19.52 -3.91
C PRO A 101 -1.85 18.77 -4.93
N ALA A 102 -1.48 17.53 -5.26
CA ALA A 102 -2.24 16.64 -6.13
C ALA A 102 -3.46 15.99 -5.46
N LEU A 103 -3.68 16.17 -4.15
CA LEU A 103 -4.77 15.58 -3.40
C LEU A 103 -5.64 16.65 -2.74
N VAL A 104 -6.95 16.46 -2.84
CA VAL A 104 -8.00 17.32 -2.25
C VAL A 104 -8.87 16.46 -1.35
N ALA A 105 -9.26 17.01 -0.20
CA ALA A 105 -10.20 16.37 0.69
C ALA A 105 -11.64 16.74 0.29
N GLU A 106 -12.46 15.72 0.09
CA GLU A 106 -13.91 15.85 -0.07
C GLU A 106 -14.59 16.10 1.28
N SER A 107 -15.87 16.49 1.23
CA SER A 107 -16.65 16.80 2.45
C SER A 107 -16.84 15.61 3.39
N ASP A 108 -16.71 14.39 2.88
CA ASP A 108 -16.77 13.14 3.66
C ASP A 108 -15.38 12.66 4.15
N GLY A 109 -14.33 13.44 3.90
CA GLY A 109 -12.95 13.12 4.29
C GLY A 109 -12.18 12.24 3.30
N THR A 110 -12.78 11.85 2.17
CA THR A 110 -12.08 11.14 1.09
C THR A 110 -11.00 12.02 0.50
N LEU A 111 -9.79 11.48 0.27
CA LEU A 111 -8.74 12.17 -0.48
C LEU A 111 -8.82 11.74 -1.95
N VAL A 112 -9.10 12.69 -2.83
CA VAL A 112 -9.20 12.46 -4.28
C VAL A 112 -8.10 13.22 -5.03
N PRO A 113 -7.61 12.70 -6.16
CA PRO A 113 -6.70 13.44 -7.03
C PRO A 113 -7.36 14.70 -7.60
N THR A 114 -6.60 15.79 -7.71
CA THR A 114 -7.09 17.04 -8.33
C THR A 114 -7.38 16.90 -9.82
N ASP A 115 -6.60 16.07 -10.52
CA ASP A 115 -6.75 15.78 -11.94
C ASP A 115 -6.33 14.31 -12.19
N PRO A 116 -7.23 13.33 -11.98
CA PRO A 116 -6.90 11.90 -12.09
C PRO A 116 -6.39 11.53 -13.49
N ILE A 117 -6.94 12.15 -14.54
CA ILE A 117 -6.53 11.88 -15.92
C ILE A 117 -5.09 12.32 -16.11
N HIS A 118 -4.76 13.58 -15.81
CA HIS A 118 -3.40 14.07 -15.99
C HIS A 118 -2.40 13.35 -15.08
N LEU A 119 -2.78 13.05 -13.84
CA LEU A 119 -1.89 12.47 -12.83
C LEU A 119 -1.64 10.97 -13.04
N PHE A 120 -2.64 10.21 -13.47
CA PHE A 120 -2.57 8.74 -13.48
C PHE A 120 -2.84 8.09 -14.83
N TYR A 121 -3.52 8.76 -15.75
CA TYR A 121 -4.03 8.15 -17.00
C TYR A 121 -3.71 9.00 -18.24
N HIS A 122 -2.67 9.85 -18.17
CA HIS A 122 -2.34 10.82 -19.23
C HIS A 122 -1.74 10.18 -20.49
N ASP A 123 -1.38 8.90 -20.41
CA ASP A 123 -0.86 8.06 -21.48
C ASP A 123 -1.92 7.15 -22.11
N LEU A 124 -3.16 7.19 -21.60
CA LEU A 124 -4.29 6.45 -22.15
C LEU A 124 -5.05 7.28 -23.20
N PRO A 125 -5.72 6.63 -24.18
CA PRO A 125 -6.72 7.28 -25.00
C PRO A 125 -7.81 7.92 -24.14
N GLU A 126 -8.36 9.07 -24.58
CA GLU A 126 -9.30 9.86 -23.78
C GLU A 126 -10.56 9.08 -23.35
N GLU A 127 -11.03 8.14 -24.17
CA GLU A 127 -12.15 7.25 -23.84
C GLU A 127 -11.82 6.27 -22.70
N GLU A 128 -10.57 5.82 -22.59
CA GLU A 128 -10.12 4.88 -21.55
C GLU A 128 -9.71 5.59 -20.25
N ALA A 129 -9.39 6.89 -20.32
CA ALA A 129 -8.95 7.69 -19.18
C ALA A 129 -10.10 8.23 -18.30
N GLN A 130 -11.34 8.22 -18.80
CA GLN A 130 -12.55 8.71 -18.11
C GLN A 130 -13.13 7.68 -17.14
#